data_AF-L9VRE0-F1
#
_entry.id   AF-L9VRE0-F1
#
_cell.length_a   1.000
_cell.length_b   1.000
_cell.length_c   1.000
_cell.angle_alpha   90.00
_cell.angle_beta   90.00
_cell.angle_gamma   90.00
#
_symmetry.space_group_name_H-M   'P 1'
#
loop_
_entity.id
_entity.type
_entity.pdbx_description
1 polymer ?
#
loop_
_entity_poly.entity_id
_entity_poly.type
_entity_poly.pdbx_seq_one_letter_code
_entity_poly.pdbx_strand_id
1 'polypeptide(L)'
;MGIIERFEDEYLDVSNSRATVRELLELFAGAVVFAVVASALAYYLLGRTIALAVGAILAVIFAVTLVSQAYWAVTGRDDYRT
;
A
#
# COMPACT_ATOMS: atom_id res chain seq x y z
N MET A 1 2.25 11.17 -31.80
CA MET A 1 2.57 11.17 -30.36
C MET A 1 3.78 10.28 -30.16
N GLY A 2 4.86 10.87 -29.64
CA GLY A 2 6.10 10.17 -29.35
C GLY A 2 5.93 9.15 -28.24
N ILE A 3 6.80 8.15 -28.22
CA ILE A 3 6.82 7.10 -27.17
C ILE A 3 6.93 7.70 -25.77
N ILE A 4 7.64 8.83 -25.62
CA ILE A 4 7.84 9.53 -24.35
C ILE A 4 6.54 10.16 -23.83
N GLU A 5 5.77 10.84 -24.70
CA GLU A 5 4.48 11.46 -24.35
C GLU A 5 3.47 10.42 -23.84
N ARG A 6 3.47 9.22 -24.45
CA ARG A 6 2.62 8.11 -24.00
C ARG A 6 2.99 7.62 -22.59
N PHE A 7 4.28 7.53 -22.27
CA PHE A 7 4.71 7.15 -20.93
C PHE A 7 4.35 8.23 -19.91
N GLU A 8 4.56 9.50 -20.24
CA GLU A 8 4.20 10.63 -19.39
C GLU A 8 2.69 10.67 -19.10
N ASP A 9 1.85 10.51 -20.12
CA ASP A 9 0.38 10.45 -19.96
C ASP A 9 -0.05 9.27 -19.08
N GLU A 10 0.57 8.10 -19.22
CA GLU A 10 0.24 6.92 -18.42
C GLU A 10 0.71 7.04 -16.96
N TYR A 11 1.86 7.67 -16.72
CA TYR A 11 2.30 8.02 -15.36
C TYR A 11 1.42 9.13 -14.73
N LEU A 12 0.94 10.08 -15.52
CA LEU A 12 0.01 11.13 -15.08
C LEU A 12 -1.38 10.58 -14.76
N ASP A 13 -1.85 9.55 -15.46
CA ASP A 13 -3.14 8.91 -15.20
C ASP A 13 -3.10 8.08 -13.89
N VAL A 14 -2.00 7.36 -13.65
CA VAL A 14 -1.75 6.67 -12.37
C VAL A 14 -1.61 7.67 -11.22
N SER A 15 -1.01 8.83 -11.45
CA SER A 15 -0.87 9.93 -10.47
C SER A 15 -2.19 10.66 -10.14
N ASN A 16 -3.17 10.62 -11.05
CA ASN A 16 -4.47 11.27 -10.85
C ASN A 16 -5.43 10.45 -9.96
N SER A 17 -5.15 9.17 -9.71
CA SER A 17 -6.00 8.33 -8.86
C SER A 17 -5.72 8.62 -7.39
N ARG A 18 -6.53 9.52 -6.79
CA ARG A 18 -6.50 9.75 -5.35
C ARG A 18 -7.08 8.53 -4.63
N ALA A 19 -6.30 7.92 -3.75
CA ALA A 19 -6.86 7.04 -2.74
C ALA A 19 -7.79 7.85 -1.83
N THR A 20 -9.08 7.55 -1.89
CA THR A 20 -10.09 8.08 -0.98
C THR A 20 -9.87 7.55 0.44
N VAL A 21 -10.36 8.27 1.46
CA VAL A 21 -10.29 7.81 2.86
C VAL A 21 -10.91 6.42 3.03
N ARG A 22 -11.97 6.12 2.26
CA ARG A 22 -12.60 4.81 2.23
C ARG A 22 -11.63 3.74 1.73
N GLU A 23 -10.94 3.97 0.62
CA GLU A 23 -9.95 3.02 0.07
C GLU A 23 -8.77 2.82 1.02
N LEU A 24 -8.33 3.87 1.73
CA LEU A 24 -7.30 3.74 2.78
C LEU A 24 -7.77 2.84 3.94
N LEU A 25 -9.03 2.97 4.37
CA LEU A 25 -9.62 2.12 5.40
C LEU A 25 -9.80 0.68 4.93
N GLU A 26 -10.23 0.47 3.69
CA GLU A 26 -10.35 -0.87 3.09
C GLU A 26 -8.97 -1.52 2.94
N LEU A 27 -7.95 -0.77 2.53
CA LEU A 27 -6.57 -1.22 2.48
C LEU A 27 -6.05 -1.60 3.88
N PHE A 28 -6.28 -0.76 4.88
CA PHE A 28 -5.89 -1.05 6.26
C PHE A 28 -6.56 -2.31 6.79
N ALA A 29 -7.88 -2.43 6.61
CA ALA A 29 -8.63 -3.61 7.03
C ALA A 29 -8.13 -4.88 6.32
N GLY A 30 -7.94 -4.82 5.00
CA GLY A 30 -7.40 -5.93 4.21
C GLY A 30 -6.00 -6.33 4.66
N ALA A 31 -5.12 -5.36 4.92
CA ALA A 31 -3.77 -5.59 5.44
C ALA A 31 -3.77 -6.29 6.80
N VAL A 32 -4.62 -5.84 7.73
CA VAL A 32 -4.74 -6.46 9.06
C VAL A 32 -5.25 -7.90 8.95
N VAL A 33 -6.31 -8.13 8.17
CA VAL A 33 -6.87 -9.47 7.97
C VAL A 33 -5.82 -10.39 7.34
N PHE A 34 -5.14 -9.91 6.30
CA PHE A 34 -4.07 -10.67 5.64
C PHE A 34 -2.95 -11.03 6.60
N ALA A 35 -2.43 -10.06 7.37
CA ALA A 35 -1.35 -10.29 8.32
C ALA A 35 -1.74 -11.31 9.40
N VAL A 36 -2.95 -11.20 9.95
CA VAL A 36 -3.46 -12.14 10.97
C VAL A 36 -3.58 -13.55 10.40
N VAL A 37 -4.19 -13.70 9.22
CA VAL A 37 -4.37 -15.02 8.58
C VAL A 37 -3.03 -15.63 8.20
N ALA A 38 -2.13 -14.86 7.61
CA ALA A 38 -0.80 -15.34 7.22
C ALA A 38 0.04 -15.75 8.45
N SER A 39 0.05 -14.93 9.51
CA SER A 39 0.74 -15.27 10.75
C SER A 39 0.12 -16.47 11.46
N ALA A 40 -1.21 -16.62 11.47
CA ALA A 40 -1.88 -17.77 12.05
C ALA A 40 -1.56 -19.07 11.29
N LEU A 41 -1.55 -19.03 9.96
CA LEU A 41 -1.13 -20.15 9.13
C LEU A 41 0.35 -20.51 9.35
N ALA A 42 1.23 -19.50 9.38
CA ALA A 42 2.64 -19.70 9.69
C ALA A 42 2.83 -20.31 11.09
N TYR A 43 2.04 -19.88 12.08
CA TYR A 43 2.07 -20.47 13.42
C TYR A 43 1.68 -21.94 13.39
N TYR A 44 0.60 -22.27 12.70
CA TYR A 44 0.08 -23.62 12.61
C TYR A 44 1.04 -24.58 11.89
N LEU A 45 1.68 -24.12 10.81
CA LEU A 45 2.49 -24.98 9.94
C LEU A 45 3.98 -25.00 10.31
N LEU A 46 4.52 -23.87 10.78
CA LEU A 46 5.97 -23.63 10.91
C LEU A 46 6.37 -23.23 12.33
N GLY A 47 5.40 -23.03 13.22
CA GLY A 47 5.61 -22.71 14.62
C GLY A 47 5.76 -21.21 14.91
N ARG A 48 5.93 -20.92 16.20
CA ARG A 48 5.83 -19.56 16.76
C ARG A 48 6.86 -18.59 16.19
N THR A 49 8.12 -19.00 16.06
CA THR A 49 9.20 -18.10 15.63
C THR A 49 8.97 -17.58 14.22
N ILE A 50 8.59 -18.47 13.30
CA ILE A 50 8.30 -18.09 11.91
C ILE A 50 7.06 -17.20 11.85
N ALA A 51 6.01 -17.51 12.61
CA ALA A 51 4.80 -16.68 12.68
C ALA A 51 5.08 -15.24 13.12
N LEU A 52 5.94 -15.08 14.13
CA LEU A 52 6.37 -13.76 14.63
C LEU A 52 7.20 -13.01 13.58
N ALA A 53 8.13 -13.70 12.92
CA ALA A 53 8.94 -13.11 11.86
C ALA A 53 8.07 -12.64 10.67
N VAL A 54 7.15 -13.49 10.20
CA VAL A 54 6.19 -13.17 9.14
C VAL A 54 5.33 -11.98 9.54
N GLY A 55 4.78 -11.98 10.76
CA GLY A 55 3.95 -10.88 11.25
C GLY A 55 4.71 -9.56 11.31
N ALA A 56 5.94 -9.57 11.82
CA ALA A 56 6.79 -8.39 11.89
C ALA A 56 7.13 -7.83 10.49
N ILE A 57 7.48 -8.70 9.54
CA ILE A 57 7.79 -8.29 8.16
C ILE A 57 6.55 -7.68 7.50
N LEU A 58 5.39 -8.34 7.60
CA LEU A 58 4.14 -7.84 7.02
C LEU A 58 3.71 -6.52 7.65
N ALA A 59 3.87 -6.36 8.96
CA ALA A 59 3.57 -5.11 9.64
C ALA A 59 4.41 -3.95 9.10
N VAL A 60 5.72 -4.17 8.89
CA VAL A 60 6.60 -3.15 8.30
C VAL A 60 6.19 -2.80 6.87
N ILE A 61 5.93 -3.81 6.02
CA ILE A 61 5.51 -3.60 4.64
C ILE A 61 4.22 -2.77 4.60
N PHE A 62 3.19 -3.20 5.32
CA PHE A 62 1.91 -2.49 5.33
C PHE A 62 1.98 -1.10 5.94
N ALA A 63 2.82 -0.88 6.96
CA ALA A 63 3.06 0.45 7.49
C ALA A 63 3.63 1.39 6.43
N VAL A 64 4.65 0.95 5.69
CA VAL A 64 5.24 1.73 4.59
C VAL A 64 4.20 2.00 3.50
N THR A 65 3.44 0.98 3.10
CA THR A 65 2.37 1.13 2.10
C THR A 65 1.32 2.15 2.55
N LEU A 66 0.78 2.03 3.76
CA LEU A 66 -0.26 2.92 4.28
C LEU A 66 0.23 4.36 4.42
N VAL A 67 1.45 4.56 4.94
CA VAL A 67 2.05 5.89 5.04
C VAL A 67 2.25 6.50 3.66
N SER A 68 2.69 5.71 2.68
CA SER A 68 2.86 6.19 1.30
C SER A 68 1.53 6.62 0.69
N GLN A 69 0.49 5.79 0.82
CA GLN A 69 -0.84 6.10 0.29
C GLN A 69 -1.47 7.30 1.02
N ALA A 70 -1.32 7.38 2.35
CA ALA A 70 -1.80 8.51 3.13
C ALA A 70 -1.06 9.82 2.78
N TYR A 71 0.26 9.76 2.58
CA TYR A 71 1.05 10.89 2.13
C TYR A 71 0.49 11.43 0.81
N TRP A 72 0.35 10.59 -0.21
CA TRP A 72 -0.18 10.99 -1.52
C TRP A 72 -1.63 11.49 -1.45
N ALA A 73 -2.46 10.89 -0.60
CA ALA A 73 -3.83 11.35 -0.38
C ALA A 73 -3.89 12.77 0.21
N VAL A 74 -2.93 13.14 1.06
CA VAL A 74 -2.84 14.46 1.70
C VAL A 74 -2.12 15.48 0.82
N THR A 75 -0.99 15.13 0.23
CA THR A 75 -0.12 16.04 -0.55
C THR A 75 -0.48 16.14 -2.02
N GLY A 76 -1.57 15.48 -2.44
CA GLY A 76 -2.04 15.43 -3.82
C GLY A 76 -2.31 16.81 -4.45
N ARG A 77 -1.25 17.34 -5.08
CA ARG A 77 -1.23 18.30 -6.20
C ARG A 77 -1.47 19.80 -5.90
N ASP A 78 -0.68 20.40 -5.01
CA ASP A 78 -0.40 21.85 -5.11
C ASP A 78 0.75 22.15 -6.11
N ASP A 79 1.70 21.22 -6.29
CA ASP A 79 2.94 21.48 -7.07
C ASP A 79 2.79 21.42 -8.61
N TYR A 80 1.65 20.97 -9.14
CA TYR A 80 1.46 20.79 -10.60
C TYR A 80 0.47 21.79 -11.21
N ARG A 81 0.17 22.89 -10.52
CA ARG A 81 -0.72 23.97 -11.01
C ARG A 81 0.02 25.27 -11.37
N THR A 82 1.34 25.31 -11.24
CA THR A 82 2.21 26.36 -11.80
C THR A 82 2.80 25.90 -13.12
#